data_AF-A0A946SSN7-F1
#
_entry.id   AF-A0A946SSN7-F1
#
_cell.length_a   1.000
_cell.length_b   1.000
_cell.length_c   1.000
_cell.angle_alpha   90.00
_cell.angle_beta   90.00
_cell.angle_gamma   90.00
#
_symmetry.space_group_name_H-M   'P 1'
#
loop_
_entity.id
_entity.type
_entity.pdbx_description
1 polymer ?
#
loop_
_entity_poly.entity_id
_entity_poly.type
_entity_poly.pdbx_seq_one_letter_code
_entity_poly.pdbx_strand_id
1 'polypeptide(L)'
;MGASVWLRKLGFSRSKALYGLTCVAVVVLLVFTVRIAREVAIRYYVRNERWADSWGLFKDGWSHYQAGEYAAAISDLDYVVGVAPRDGGYARQYSVACRVLGDCYLYTDAPGEAEEAYGRSLAFGVENARAYYGLARTNALAGDFEAAMGLLTKSIALDSTIAPIAVLDPYLRSLPQQYGPIPAMEGSRRPPRSDRPSGR
;
A
#
# COMPACT_ATOMS: atom_id res chain seq x y z
N MET A 1 33.65 -30.19 -51.31
CA MET A 1 34.03 -31.53 -50.81
C MET A 1 34.45 -31.39 -49.35
N GLY A 2 33.62 -31.53 -48.32
CA GLY A 2 32.27 -32.04 -48.20
C GLY A 2 32.25 -32.82 -46.88
N ALA A 3 31.99 -32.16 -45.75
CA ALA A 3 32.01 -32.72 -44.40
C ALA A 3 31.20 -34.03 -44.25
N SER A 4 30.31 -34.31 -45.21
CA SER A 4 29.57 -35.55 -45.41
C SER A 4 30.42 -36.81 -45.65
N VAL A 5 31.64 -36.70 -46.19
CA VAL A 5 32.52 -37.86 -46.45
C VAL A 5 33.29 -38.29 -45.20
N TRP A 6 33.68 -37.32 -44.35
CA TRP A 6 34.42 -37.59 -43.11
C TRP A 6 33.55 -38.30 -42.07
N LEU A 7 32.26 -37.99 -42.01
CA LEU A 7 31.31 -38.59 -41.07
C LEU A 7 31.01 -40.09 -41.33
N ARG A 8 31.19 -40.60 -42.56
CA ARG A 8 30.96 -42.01 -42.87
C ARG A 8 32.08 -42.94 -42.38
N LYS A 9 33.32 -42.46 -42.25
CA LYS A 9 34.47 -43.28 -41.81
C LYS A 9 34.43 -43.61 -40.30
N LEU A 10 33.62 -42.89 -39.52
CA LEU A 10 33.51 -43.07 -38.06
C LEU A 10 32.28 -43.90 -37.62
N GLY A 11 31.59 -44.57 -38.55
CA GLY A 11 30.44 -45.44 -38.21
C GLY A 11 29.19 -44.71 -37.69
N PHE A 12 29.14 -43.38 -37.82
CA PHE A 12 28.01 -42.58 -37.36
C PHE A 12 26.94 -42.45 -38.46
N SER A 13 25.85 -43.20 -38.31
CA SER A 13 24.61 -43.00 -39.08
C SER A 13 24.06 -41.59 -38.82
N ARG A 14 23.51 -40.92 -39.85
CA ARG A 14 22.80 -39.63 -39.71
C ARG A 14 21.72 -39.65 -38.62
N SER A 15 21.11 -40.80 -38.33
CA SER A 15 20.12 -40.92 -37.25
C SER A 15 20.76 -40.77 -35.87
N LYS A 16 21.92 -41.39 -35.61
CA LYS A 16 22.62 -41.32 -34.32
C LYS A 16 23.07 -39.90 -33.97
N ALA A 17 23.46 -39.11 -34.98
CA ALA A 17 23.82 -37.71 -34.79
C ALA A 17 22.60 -36.84 -34.44
N LEU A 18 21.44 -37.07 -35.08
CA LEU A 18 20.19 -36.40 -34.74
C LEU A 18 19.74 -36.74 -33.30
N TYR A 19 19.81 -38.01 -32.91
CA TYR A 19 19.48 -38.46 -31.55
C TYR A 19 20.41 -37.84 -30.50
N GLY A 20 21.71 -37.71 -30.80
CA GLY A 20 22.65 -37.04 -29.89
C GLY A 20 22.32 -35.56 -29.68
N LEU A 21 21.99 -34.84 -30.76
CA LEU A 21 21.61 -33.42 -30.70
C LEU A 21 20.29 -33.20 -29.95
N THR A 22 19.28 -34.05 -30.16
CA THR A 22 18.01 -33.93 -29.43
C THR A 22 18.17 -34.25 -27.94
N CYS A 23 18.97 -35.26 -27.58
CA CYS A 23 19.28 -35.55 -26.18
C CYS A 23 19.98 -34.37 -25.48
N VAL A 24 20.97 -33.76 -26.13
CA VAL A 24 21.66 -32.58 -25.58
C VAL A 24 20.69 -31.41 -25.42
N ALA A 25 19.83 -31.14 -26.41
CA ALA A 25 18.85 -30.07 -26.33
C ALA A 25 17.84 -30.27 -25.18
N VAL A 26 17.35 -31.51 -24.97
CA VAL A 26 16.44 -31.83 -23.87
C VAL A 26 17.12 -31.62 -22.52
N VAL A 27 18.36 -32.08 -22.35
CA VAL A 27 19.12 -31.90 -21.10
C VAL A 27 19.36 -30.42 -20.82
N VAL A 28 19.75 -29.63 -21.83
CA VAL A 28 19.93 -28.18 -21.69
C VAL A 28 18.63 -27.50 -21.28
N LEU A 29 17.51 -27.86 -21.92
CA LEU A 29 16.20 -27.30 -21.60
C LEU A 29 15.76 -27.65 -20.18
N LEU A 30 16.04 -28.88 -19.73
CA LEU A 30 15.69 -29.36 -18.39
C LEU A 30 16.55 -28.69 -17.31
N VAL A 31 17.85 -28.53 -17.54
CA VAL A 31 18.73 -27.76 -16.63
C VAL A 31 18.29 -26.30 -16.56
N PHE A 32 17.92 -25.71 -17.69
CA PHE A 32 17.44 -24.33 -17.74
C PHE A 32 16.11 -24.14 -16.99
N THR A 33 15.15 -25.03 -17.18
CA THR A 33 13.85 -24.96 -16.49
C THR A 33 13.99 -25.19 -14.98
N VAL A 34 14.83 -26.13 -14.55
CA VAL A 34 15.13 -26.36 -13.12
C VAL A 34 15.82 -25.15 -12.49
N ARG A 35 16.74 -24.50 -13.22
CA ARG A 35 17.41 -23.28 -12.74
C ARG A 35 16.42 -22.13 -12.55
N ILE A 36 15.54 -21.90 -13.52
CA ILE A 36 14.49 -20.88 -13.42
C ILE A 36 13.54 -21.20 -12.26
N ALA A 37 13.06 -22.43 -12.17
CA ALA A 37 12.15 -22.83 -11.10
C ALA A 37 12.77 -22.62 -9.72
N ARG A 38 14.06 -22.94 -9.55
CA ARG A 38 14.81 -22.71 -8.31
C ARG A 38 14.95 -21.22 -8.00
N GLU A 39 15.30 -20.38 -8.97
CA GLU A 39 15.42 -18.94 -8.74
C GLU A 39 14.08 -18.30 -8.38
N VAL A 40 12.99 -18.70 -9.05
CA VAL A 40 11.64 -18.23 -8.72
C VAL A 40 11.24 -18.69 -7.31
N ALA A 41 11.49 -19.96 -6.96
CA ALA A 41 11.21 -20.47 -5.63
C ALA A 41 12.00 -19.71 -4.55
N ILE A 42 13.31 -19.51 -4.73
CA ILE A 42 14.14 -18.76 -3.77
C ILE A 42 13.61 -17.33 -3.60
N ARG A 43 13.31 -16.62 -4.70
CA ARG A 43 12.75 -15.26 -4.64
C ARG A 43 11.36 -15.22 -4.01
N TYR A 44 10.60 -16.29 -4.11
CA TYR A 44 9.30 -16.41 -3.46
C TYR A 44 9.46 -16.67 -1.95
N TYR A 45 10.28 -17.64 -1.56
CA TYR A 45 10.52 -17.99 -0.16
C TYR A 45 11.19 -16.88 0.64
N VAL A 46 12.30 -16.31 0.16
CA VAL A 46 13.02 -15.22 0.85
C VAL A 46 12.13 -13.98 1.02
N ARG A 47 11.27 -13.72 0.04
CA ARG A 47 10.30 -12.61 0.10
C ARG A 47 9.18 -12.88 1.12
N ASN A 48 8.68 -14.11 1.19
CA ASN A 48 7.70 -14.50 2.21
C ASN A 48 8.29 -14.50 3.62
N GLU A 49 9.55 -14.89 3.82
CA GLU A 49 10.22 -14.80 5.12
C GLU A 49 10.36 -13.34 5.57
N ARG A 50 10.88 -12.46 4.70
CA ARG A 50 10.95 -11.02 4.99
C ARG A 50 9.58 -10.40 5.30
N TRP A 51 8.52 -10.89 4.65
CA TRP A 51 7.16 -10.49 4.96
C TRP A 51 6.72 -10.95 6.36
N ALA A 52 6.96 -12.21 6.73
CA ALA A 52 6.58 -12.72 8.05
C ALA A 52 7.25 -11.91 9.16
N ASP A 53 8.51 -11.53 8.97
CA ASP A 53 9.26 -10.67 9.89
C ASP A 53 8.71 -9.24 9.93
N SER A 54 8.28 -8.69 8.79
CA SER A 54 7.72 -7.34 8.71
C SER A 54 6.44 -7.16 9.54
N TRP A 55 5.69 -8.24 9.81
CA TRP A 55 4.49 -8.15 10.63
C TRP A 55 4.79 -7.86 12.10
N GLY A 56 5.93 -8.34 12.62
CA GLY A 56 6.40 -7.99 13.96
C GLY A 56 6.68 -6.49 14.04
N LEU A 57 7.48 -5.99 13.10
CA LEU A 57 7.84 -4.56 13.02
C LEU A 57 6.62 -3.67 12.79
N PHE A 58 5.60 -4.12 12.05
CA PHE A 58 4.36 -3.35 11.94
C PHE A 58 3.66 -3.18 13.30
N LYS A 59 3.64 -4.23 14.13
CA LYS A 59 3.04 -4.15 15.47
C LYS A 59 3.85 -3.25 16.38
N ASP A 60 5.18 -3.35 16.33
CA ASP A 60 6.08 -2.53 17.12
C ASP A 60 5.95 -1.06 16.71
N GLY A 61 6.01 -0.76 15.41
CA GLY A 61 5.78 0.57 14.87
C GLY A 61 4.39 1.13 15.21
N TRP A 62 3.34 0.30 15.20
CA TRP A 62 2.02 0.70 15.69
C TRP A 62 2.03 1.00 17.20
N SER A 63 2.72 0.19 18.00
CA SER A 63 2.84 0.40 19.45
C SER A 63 3.57 1.71 19.75
N HIS A 64 4.69 1.97 19.08
CA HIS A 64 5.43 3.22 19.18
C HIS A 64 4.58 4.42 18.76
N TYR A 65 3.79 4.30 17.68
CA TYR A 65 2.85 5.35 17.27
C TYR A 65 1.83 5.66 18.37
N GLN A 66 1.22 4.64 18.99
CA GLN A 66 0.27 4.83 20.08
C GLN A 66 0.91 5.41 21.34
N ALA A 67 2.19 5.12 21.58
CA ALA A 67 2.97 5.70 22.66
C ALA A 67 3.42 7.16 22.37
N GLY A 68 3.22 7.67 21.16
CA GLY A 68 3.71 8.97 20.72
C GLY A 68 5.20 9.01 20.37
N GLU A 69 5.84 7.84 20.29
CA GLU A 69 7.26 7.67 19.95
C GLU A 69 7.43 7.67 18.43
N TYR A 70 7.07 8.78 17.79
CA TYR A 70 6.92 8.86 16.33
C TYR A 70 8.22 8.52 15.56
N ALA A 71 9.39 8.88 16.09
CA ALA A 71 10.67 8.57 15.44
C ALA A 71 10.95 7.05 15.40
N ALA A 72 10.67 6.32 16.50
CA ALA A 72 10.79 4.86 16.53
C ALA A 72 9.75 4.22 15.61
N ALA A 73 8.51 4.73 15.65
CA ALA A 73 7.44 4.28 14.77
C ALA A 73 7.79 4.45 13.29
N ILE A 74 8.37 5.58 12.91
CA ILE A 74 8.84 5.84 11.54
C ILE A 74 9.87 4.79 11.13
N SER A 75 10.89 4.54 11.95
CA SER A 75 11.94 3.54 11.66
C SER A 75 11.35 2.16 11.37
N ASP A 76 10.44 1.68 12.22
CA ASP A 76 9.84 0.36 12.06
C ASP A 76 8.89 0.30 10.85
N LEU A 77 8.06 1.32 10.67
CA LEU A 77 7.08 1.37 9.58
C LEU A 77 7.73 1.59 8.21
N ASP A 78 8.82 2.34 8.12
CA ASP A 78 9.59 2.51 6.88
C ASP A 78 10.16 1.17 6.40
N TYR A 79 10.68 0.35 7.32
CA TYR A 79 11.12 -1.00 6.96
C TYR A 79 9.98 -1.82 6.37
N VAL A 80 8.81 -1.80 7.03
CA VAL A 80 7.62 -2.51 6.57
C VAL A 80 7.24 -2.07 5.16
N VAL A 81 7.08 -0.76 4.94
CA VAL A 81 6.71 -0.23 3.62
C VAL A 81 7.77 -0.53 2.55
N GLY A 82 9.06 -0.55 2.92
CA GLY A 82 10.17 -0.86 2.02
C GLY A 82 10.20 -2.31 1.53
N VAL A 83 9.66 -3.27 2.30
CA VAL A 83 9.59 -4.69 1.91
C VAL A 83 8.26 -5.09 1.28
N ALA A 84 7.36 -4.13 1.05
CA ALA A 84 6.00 -4.39 0.58
C ALA A 84 5.95 -5.16 -0.76
N PRO A 85 5.31 -6.34 -0.81
CA PRO A 85 5.06 -7.08 -2.03
C PRO A 85 4.08 -6.32 -2.93
N ARG A 86 4.46 -6.12 -4.21
CA ARG A 86 3.63 -5.49 -5.24
C ARG A 86 2.46 -6.37 -5.71
N ASP A 87 2.45 -7.64 -5.32
CA ASP A 87 1.54 -8.70 -5.74
C ASP A 87 0.21 -8.75 -4.94
N GLY A 88 -0.06 -7.76 -4.08
CA GLY A 88 -1.42 -7.43 -3.62
C GLY A 88 -1.98 -8.27 -2.46
N GLY A 89 -1.38 -9.42 -2.12
CA GLY A 89 -1.89 -10.32 -1.07
C GLY A 89 -2.03 -9.70 0.33
N TYR A 90 -1.34 -8.59 0.59
CA TYR A 90 -1.33 -7.88 1.88
C TYR A 90 -1.59 -6.37 1.72
N ALA A 91 -2.22 -5.97 0.62
CA ALA A 91 -2.44 -4.56 0.28
C ALA A 91 -3.09 -3.76 1.41
N ARG A 92 -3.99 -4.39 2.18
CA ARG A 92 -4.65 -3.75 3.34
C ARG A 92 -3.66 -3.41 4.46
N GLN A 93 -2.78 -4.34 4.84
CA GLN A 93 -1.81 -4.13 5.91
C GLN A 93 -0.82 -3.03 5.54
N TYR A 94 -0.29 -3.05 4.31
CA TYR A 94 0.62 -2.01 3.82
C TYR A 94 -0.06 -0.66 3.66
N SER A 95 -1.31 -0.64 3.18
CA SER A 95 -2.11 0.58 3.17
C SER A 95 -2.21 1.19 4.57
N VAL A 96 -2.45 0.36 5.60
CA VAL A 96 -2.50 0.83 6.99
C VAL A 96 -1.12 1.30 7.47
N ALA A 97 -0.04 0.57 7.17
CA ALA A 97 1.32 0.95 7.54
C ALA A 97 1.72 2.31 6.94
N CYS A 98 1.52 2.48 5.63
CA CYS A 98 1.75 3.74 4.93
C CYS A 98 0.93 4.90 5.53
N ARG A 99 -0.33 4.64 5.91
CA ARG A 99 -1.16 5.66 6.55
C ARG A 99 -0.60 6.07 7.90
N VAL A 100 -0.25 5.11 8.76
CA VAL A 100 0.29 5.40 10.10
C VAL A 100 1.62 6.12 10.00
N LEU A 101 2.45 5.72 9.04
CA LEU A 101 3.70 6.40 8.72
C LEU A 101 3.44 7.87 8.33
N GLY A 102 2.42 8.14 7.51
CA GLY A 102 1.98 9.50 7.20
C GLY A 102 1.51 10.28 8.43
N ASP A 103 0.78 9.64 9.35
CA ASP A 103 0.39 10.25 10.62
C ASP A 103 1.64 10.62 11.45
N CYS A 104 2.63 9.74 11.55
CA CYS A 104 3.90 10.02 12.22
C CYS A 104 4.61 11.23 11.61
N TYR A 105 4.72 11.27 10.27
CA TYR A 105 5.37 12.38 9.57
C TYR A 105 4.67 13.72 9.83
N LEU A 106 3.33 13.75 9.89
CA LEU A 106 2.60 14.97 10.29
C LEU A 106 2.90 15.39 11.75
N TYR A 107 3.09 14.45 12.67
CA TYR A 107 3.43 14.78 14.05
C TYR A 107 4.90 15.20 14.23
N THR A 108 5.77 14.82 13.30
CA THR A 108 7.19 15.23 13.29
C THR A 108 7.47 16.41 12.35
N ASP A 109 6.43 17.16 11.94
CA ASP A 109 6.53 18.35 11.08
C ASP A 109 7.19 18.09 9.70
N ALA A 110 6.90 16.92 9.12
CA ALA A 110 7.37 16.47 7.81
C ALA A 110 6.17 16.29 6.84
N PRO A 111 5.48 17.37 6.45
CA PRO A 111 4.24 17.28 5.68
C PRO A 111 4.42 16.70 4.27
N GLY A 112 5.58 16.89 3.63
CA GLY A 112 5.85 16.32 2.29
C GLY A 112 5.94 14.80 2.33
N GLU A 113 6.69 14.26 3.29
CA GLU A 113 6.81 12.83 3.55
C GLU A 113 5.47 12.22 3.97
N ALA A 114 4.67 12.97 4.73
CA ALA A 114 3.31 12.56 5.06
C ALA A 114 2.42 12.42 3.82
N GLU A 115 2.46 13.40 2.91
CA GLU A 115 1.72 13.35 1.64
C GLU A 115 2.06 12.09 0.85
N GLU A 116 3.35 11.82 0.68
CA GLU A 116 3.82 10.64 -0.03
C GLU A 116 3.35 9.35 0.64
N ALA A 117 3.45 9.27 1.97
CA ALA A 117 3.02 8.10 2.73
C ALA A 117 1.50 7.85 2.60
N TYR A 118 0.66 8.87 2.71
CA TYR A 118 -0.77 8.71 2.47
C TYR A 118 -1.10 8.39 1.00
N GLY A 119 -0.39 9.00 0.04
CA GLY A 119 -0.51 8.68 -1.37
C GLY A 119 -0.21 7.20 -1.65
N ARG A 120 0.88 6.68 -1.07
CA ARG A 120 1.20 5.24 -1.13
C ARG A 120 0.12 4.38 -0.49
N SER A 121 -0.48 4.82 0.62
CA SER A 121 -1.60 4.11 1.26
C SER A 121 -2.78 3.91 0.31
N LEU A 122 -3.14 4.94 -0.47
CA LEU A 122 -4.23 4.92 -1.43
C LEU A 122 -3.86 4.19 -2.73
N ALA A 123 -2.58 4.18 -3.12
CA ALA A 123 -2.09 3.47 -4.31
C ALA A 123 -2.28 1.95 -4.22
N PHE A 124 -2.41 1.39 -3.01
CA PHE A 124 -2.77 -0.02 -2.80
C PHE A 124 -4.23 -0.35 -3.16
N GLY A 125 -5.03 0.64 -3.59
CA GLY A 125 -6.42 0.44 -4.02
C GLY A 125 -7.39 0.14 -2.89
N VAL A 126 -6.95 0.30 -1.64
CA VAL A 126 -7.79 0.16 -0.46
C VAL A 126 -8.39 1.52 -0.14
N GLU A 127 -9.71 1.62 -0.22
CA GLU A 127 -10.43 2.81 0.22
C GLU A 127 -10.22 3.01 1.71
N ASN A 128 -9.35 3.97 2.04
CA ASN A 128 -8.91 4.23 3.40
C ASN A 128 -9.31 5.65 3.76
N ALA A 129 -10.48 5.78 4.39
CA ALA A 129 -11.04 7.07 4.80
C ALA A 129 -10.03 7.91 5.59
N ARG A 130 -9.26 7.29 6.50
CA ARG A 130 -8.23 7.98 7.29
C ARG A 130 -7.02 8.43 6.47
N ALA A 131 -6.69 7.76 5.35
CA ALA A 131 -5.63 8.24 4.46
C ALA A 131 -6.07 9.48 3.67
N TYR A 132 -7.34 9.53 3.21
CA TYR A 132 -7.92 10.75 2.63
C TYR A 132 -7.97 11.90 3.65
N TYR A 133 -8.31 11.60 4.90
CA TYR A 133 -8.27 12.56 6.01
C TYR A 133 -6.86 13.11 6.24
N GLY A 134 -5.86 12.22 6.27
CA GLY A 134 -4.45 12.59 6.37
C GLY A 134 -4.01 13.55 5.26
N LEU A 135 -4.29 13.22 4.00
CA LEU A 135 -4.01 14.10 2.87
C LEU A 135 -4.75 15.44 2.97
N ALA A 136 -5.99 15.45 3.45
CA ALA A 136 -6.73 16.69 3.65
C ALA A 136 -6.01 17.61 4.66
N ARG A 137 -5.50 17.05 5.76
CA ARG A 137 -4.70 17.80 6.75
C ARG A 137 -3.40 18.31 6.13
N THR A 138 -2.70 17.49 5.36
CA THR A 138 -1.46 17.87 4.69
C THR A 138 -1.68 18.99 3.67
N ASN A 139 -2.75 18.93 2.87
CA ASN A 139 -3.10 19.97 1.91
C ASN A 139 -3.53 21.27 2.61
N ALA A 140 -4.29 21.18 3.71
CA ALA A 140 -4.66 22.35 4.50
C ALA A 140 -3.42 23.03 5.11
N LEU A 141 -2.44 22.26 5.56
CA LEU A 141 -1.13 22.76 6.01
C LEU A 141 -0.35 23.46 4.89
N ALA A 142 -0.41 22.92 3.66
CA ALA A 142 0.18 23.54 2.48
C ALA A 142 -0.59 24.78 1.97
N GLY A 143 -1.77 25.07 2.55
CA GLY A 143 -2.65 26.17 2.13
C GLY A 143 -3.55 25.84 0.94
N ASP A 144 -3.54 24.60 0.43
CA ASP A 144 -4.45 24.14 -0.62
C ASP A 144 -5.78 23.69 -0.02
N PHE A 145 -6.57 24.69 0.38
CA PHE A 145 -7.84 24.47 1.08
C PHE A 145 -8.93 23.83 0.20
N GLU A 146 -8.88 24.06 -1.12
CA GLU A 146 -9.79 23.44 -2.09
C GLU A 146 -9.55 21.94 -2.17
N ALA A 147 -8.30 21.53 -2.39
CA ALA A 147 -7.91 20.12 -2.41
C ALA A 147 -8.23 19.46 -1.06
N ALA A 148 -7.90 20.13 0.05
CA ALA A 148 -8.20 19.66 1.38
C ALA A 148 -9.69 19.38 1.61
N MET A 149 -10.58 20.31 1.19
CA MET A 149 -12.02 20.13 1.34
C MET A 149 -12.57 18.98 0.50
N GLY A 150 -12.09 18.82 -0.73
CA GLY A 150 -12.45 17.69 -1.59
C GLY A 150 -12.06 16.34 -0.98
N LEU A 151 -10.84 16.24 -0.46
CA LEU A 151 -10.31 15.05 0.21
C LEU A 151 -11.06 14.75 1.51
N LEU A 152 -11.35 15.78 2.32
CA LEU A 152 -12.11 15.64 3.56
C LEU A 152 -13.54 15.18 3.30
N THR A 153 -14.19 15.71 2.26
CA THR A 153 -15.54 15.30 1.86
C THR A 153 -15.55 13.82 1.46
N LYS A 154 -14.57 13.38 0.66
CA LYS A 154 -14.42 11.97 0.29
C LYS A 154 -14.16 11.09 1.51
N SER A 155 -13.33 11.56 2.43
CA SER A 155 -13.02 10.88 3.68
C SER A 155 -14.28 10.65 4.53
N ILE A 156 -15.09 11.69 4.75
CA ILE A 156 -16.35 11.62 5.51
C ILE A 156 -17.38 10.73 4.82
N ALA A 157 -17.45 10.76 3.48
CA ALA A 157 -18.34 9.90 2.71
C ALA A 157 -18.00 8.40 2.89
N LEU A 158 -16.72 8.07 3.06
CA LEU A 158 -16.26 6.70 3.31
C LEU A 158 -16.44 6.28 4.78
N ASP A 159 -16.18 7.20 5.72
CA ASP A 159 -16.33 6.97 7.15
C ASP A 159 -16.85 8.23 7.85
N SER A 160 -18.13 8.20 8.21
CA SER A 160 -18.81 9.33 8.85
C SER A 160 -18.30 9.63 10.27
N THR A 161 -17.52 8.74 10.88
CA THR A 161 -16.89 9.01 12.19
C THR A 161 -15.76 10.03 12.10
N ILE A 162 -15.25 10.32 10.90
CA ILE A 162 -14.19 11.30 10.67
C ILE A 162 -14.70 12.73 10.85
N ALA A 163 -15.95 12.98 10.50
CA ALA A 163 -16.57 14.28 10.62
C ALA A 163 -16.42 14.96 12.00
N PRO A 164 -16.82 14.32 13.13
CA PRO A 164 -16.64 14.92 14.45
C PRO A 164 -15.16 15.10 14.82
N ILE A 165 -14.25 14.25 14.31
CA ILE A 165 -12.81 14.37 14.53
C ILE A 165 -12.26 15.59 13.77
N ALA A 166 -12.66 15.77 12.51
CA ALA A 166 -12.21 16.85 11.64
C ALA A 166 -12.54 18.25 12.19
N VAL A 167 -13.69 18.40 12.86
CA VAL A 167 -14.08 19.67 13.52
C VAL A 167 -13.13 20.07 14.65
N LEU A 168 -12.52 19.08 15.30
CA LEU A 168 -11.57 19.31 16.39
C LEU A 168 -10.13 19.44 15.90
N ASP A 169 -9.86 19.12 14.63
CA ASP A 169 -8.51 19.11 14.08
C ASP A 169 -7.98 20.53 13.86
N PRO A 170 -6.83 20.90 14.46
CA PRO A 170 -6.27 22.23 14.33
C PRO A 170 -5.93 22.59 12.88
N TYR A 171 -5.54 21.62 12.05
CA TYR A 171 -5.15 21.86 10.66
C TYR A 171 -6.33 22.13 9.74
N LEU A 172 -7.52 21.63 10.11
CA LEU A 172 -8.73 21.80 9.31
C LEU A 172 -9.60 22.96 9.82
N ARG A 173 -9.39 23.44 11.05
CA ARG A 173 -10.05 24.66 11.56
C ARG A 173 -9.67 25.92 10.81
N SER A 174 -8.52 25.93 10.14
CA SER A 174 -8.09 27.05 9.30
C SER A 174 -8.79 27.10 7.94
N LEU A 175 -9.59 26.08 7.58
CA LEU A 175 -10.33 26.06 6.33
C LEU A 175 -11.24 27.31 6.26
N PRO A 176 -11.07 28.16 5.24
CA PRO A 176 -11.87 29.38 5.11
C PRO A 176 -13.37 29.06 5.08
N GLN A 177 -14.19 29.86 5.78
CA GLN A 177 -15.65 29.70 5.84
C GLN A 177 -16.33 29.68 4.46
N GLN A 178 -15.66 30.23 3.43
CA GLN A 178 -16.13 30.22 2.04
C GLN A 178 -16.28 28.81 1.45
N TYR A 179 -15.61 27.81 2.02
CA TYR A 179 -15.71 26.41 1.59
C TYR A 179 -16.85 25.63 2.28
N GLY A 180 -17.64 26.31 3.11
CA GLY A 180 -18.75 25.74 3.86
C GLY A 180 -18.33 25.04 5.15
N PRO A 181 -19.29 24.78 6.07
CA PRO A 181 -19.01 24.00 7.27
C PRO A 181 -18.64 22.56 6.92
N ILE A 182 -17.79 21.93 7.74
CA ILE A 182 -17.43 20.51 7.58
C ILE A 182 -18.72 19.67 7.44
N PRO A 183 -18.88 18.82 6.39
CA PRO A 183 -20.15 18.26 5.91
C PRO A 183 -21.05 17.40 6.83
N ALA A 184 -21.03 17.53 8.16
CA ALA A 184 -21.64 16.53 9.05
C ALA A 184 -22.46 17.06 10.24
N MET A 185 -22.69 18.36 10.33
CA MET A 185 -23.56 18.89 11.39
C MET A 185 -25.06 18.83 11.05
N GLU A 186 -25.46 18.47 9.82
CA GLU A 186 -26.87 18.50 9.40
C GLU A 186 -27.66 17.24 9.81
N GLY A 187 -26.99 16.10 10.01
CA GLY A 187 -27.63 14.81 10.36
C GLY A 187 -27.89 14.57 11.85
N SER A 188 -27.36 15.42 12.74
CA SER A 188 -27.52 15.31 14.20
C SER A 188 -28.51 16.33 14.78
N ARG A 189 -29.17 17.14 13.93
CA ARG A 189 -30.34 17.92 14.38
C ARG A 189 -31.43 16.92 14.73
N ARG A 190 -31.81 16.90 16.02
CA ARG A 190 -32.96 16.12 16.53
C ARG A 190 -34.10 16.20 15.51
N PRO A 191 -34.76 15.08 15.15
CA PRO A 191 -36.00 15.19 14.41
C PRO A 191 -36.93 16.13 15.18
N PRO A 192 -37.71 17.00 14.51
CA PRO A 192 -38.68 17.82 15.20
C PRO A 192 -39.52 16.89 16.08
N ARG A 193 -39.60 17.21 17.38
CA ARG A 193 -40.53 16.51 18.27
C ARG A 193 -41.89 16.60 17.58
N SER A 194 -42.41 15.46 17.13
CA SER A 194 -43.80 15.37 16.72
C SER A 194 -44.60 15.70 17.97
N ASP A 195 -45.11 16.92 18.06
CA ASP A 195 -46.07 17.31 19.08
C ASP A 195 -47.22 16.30 19.01
N ARG A 196 -47.32 15.44 20.02
CA ARG A 196 -48.52 14.62 20.20
C ARG A 196 -49.66 15.58 20.46
N PRO A 197 -50.78 15.51 19.72
CA PRO A 197 -51.95 16.26 20.09
C PRO A 197 -52.43 15.70 21.43
N SER A 198 -52.47 16.57 22.45
CA SER A 198 -53.17 16.30 23.70
C SER A 198 -54.66 16.20 23.39
N GLY A 199 -55.12 14.97 23.15
CA GLY A 199 -56.54 14.67 23.05
C GLY A 199 -57.23 14.96 24.38
N ARG A 200 -58.27 15.79 24.29
CA ARG A 200 -59.34 15.92 25.29
C ARG A 200 -60.32 14.76 25.13
#